data_AF-A0A975QBD1-F1
#
_entry.id   AF-A0A975QBD1-F1
#
_cell.length_a   1.000
_cell.length_b   1.000
_cell.length_c   1.000
_cell.angle_alpha   90.00
_cell.angle_beta   90.00
_cell.angle_gamma   90.00
#
_symmetry.space_group_name_H-M   'P 1'
#
loop_
_entity.id
_entity.type
_entity.pdbx_description
1 polymer ?
#
loop_
_entity_poly.entity_id
_entity_poly.type
_entity_poly.pdbx_seq_one_letter_code
_entity_poly.pdbx_strand_id
1 'polypeptide(L)'
;MKKINFSMVLNLMFILLIFASFYFQYEYLFVTRIVVIVFATVYFMIEIKKAYFSKNKTMFIMFSVISLIALIVSIIVDNTLTDGFTSDRIILIPVFVFILIGSMYKDLYDKTNNKSSS
;
A
#
# COMPACT_ATOMS: atom_id res chain seq x y z
N MET A 1 25.87 -13.30 -1.70
CA MET A 1 24.77 -12.73 -0.88
C MET A 1 23.93 -11.80 -1.75
N LYS A 2 22.62 -12.07 -1.90
CA LYS A 2 21.71 -11.13 -2.59
C LYS A 2 21.74 -9.81 -1.82
N LYS A 3 22.07 -8.69 -2.48
CA LYS A 3 21.98 -7.36 -1.88
C LYS A 3 20.55 -7.18 -1.40
N ILE A 4 20.35 -7.09 -0.08
CA ILE A 4 19.06 -6.74 0.48
C ILE A 4 18.72 -5.37 -0.08
N ASN A 5 17.62 -5.29 -0.82
CA ASN A 5 17.22 -4.06 -1.47
C ASN A 5 16.72 -3.11 -0.38
N PHE A 6 17.31 -1.92 -0.25
CA PHE A 6 16.98 -0.96 0.81
C PHE A 6 15.48 -0.64 0.86
N SER A 7 14.84 -0.59 -0.31
CA SER A 7 13.38 -0.44 -0.46
C SER A 7 12.58 -1.53 0.29
N MET A 8 13.06 -2.77 0.25
CA MET A 8 12.41 -3.92 0.90
C MET A 8 12.48 -3.84 2.43
N VAL A 9 13.60 -3.34 2.98
CA VAL A 9 13.75 -3.11 4.43
C VAL A 9 12.83 -1.98 4.89
N LEU A 10 12.71 -0.93 4.09
CA LEU A 10 11.87 0.22 4.40
C LEU A 10 10.38 -0.16 4.42
N ASN A 11 9.95 -0.98 3.45
CA ASN A 11 8.57 -1.50 3.42
C ASN A 11 8.27 -2.43 4.59
N LEU A 12 9.24 -3.27 4.99
CA LEU A 12 9.10 -4.11 6.19
C LEU A 12 8.96 -3.27 7.47
N MET A 13 9.80 -2.24 7.63
CA MET A 13 9.69 -1.31 8.76
C MET A 13 8.35 -0.58 8.78
N PHE A 14 7.83 -0.18 7.62
CA PHE A 14 6.53 0.45 7.51
C PHE A 14 5.38 -0.48 7.94
N ILE A 15 5.42 -1.75 7.53
CA ILE A 15 4.47 -2.78 7.98
C ILE A 15 4.51 -2.92 9.50
N LEU A 16 5.71 -3.05 10.09
CA LEU A 16 5.88 -3.17 11.53
C LEU A 16 5.33 -1.95 12.29
N LEU A 17 5.51 -0.75 11.75
CA LEU A 17 4.98 0.48 12.31
C LEU A 17 3.44 0.51 12.28
N ILE A 18 2.81 0.03 11.19
CA ILE A 18 1.35 -0.12 11.11
C ILE A 18 0.86 -1.10 12.17
N PHE A 19 1.51 -2.25 12.32
CA PHE A 19 1.16 -3.22 13.37
C PHE A 19 1.33 -2.62 14.78
N ALA A 20 2.40 -1.86 15.02
CA ALA A 20 2.62 -1.18 16.30
C ALA A 20 1.51 -0.16 16.61
N SER A 21 0.94 0.49 15.59
CA SER A 21 -0.15 1.46 15.78
C SER A 21 -1.44 0.85 16.36
N PHE A 22 -1.67 -0.47 16.15
CA PHE A 22 -2.79 -1.18 16.79
C PHE A 22 -2.69 -1.22 18.31
N TYR A 23 -1.46 -1.29 18.84
CA TYR A 23 -1.25 -1.39 20.28
C TYR A 23 -1.62 -0.08 21.01
N PHE A 24 -1.39 1.07 20.38
CA PHE A 24 -1.57 2.37 21.03
C PHE A 24 -3.00 2.91 20.96
N GLN A 25 -3.78 2.58 19.93
CA GLN A 25 -5.12 3.18 19.71
C GLN A 25 -6.06 2.20 19.02
N TYR A 26 -6.31 1.03 19.61
CA TYR A 26 -7.04 -0.09 19.00
C TYR A 26 -8.41 0.29 18.40
N GLU A 27 -9.17 1.15 19.07
CA GLU A 27 -10.57 1.46 18.73
C GLU A 27 -10.73 2.38 17.51
N TYR A 28 -9.72 3.17 17.17
CA TYR A 28 -9.79 4.11 16.04
C TYR A 28 -9.28 3.49 14.74
N LEU A 29 -10.02 3.70 13.64
CA LEU A 29 -9.65 3.27 12.28
C LEU A 29 -9.38 1.76 12.17
N PHE A 30 -10.10 0.95 12.94
CA PHE A 30 -9.84 -0.48 13.05
C PHE A 30 -9.92 -1.19 11.68
N VAL A 31 -10.99 -0.94 10.92
CA VAL A 31 -11.20 -1.56 9.60
C VAL A 31 -10.14 -1.06 8.61
N THR A 32 -9.87 0.26 8.61
CA THR A 32 -8.89 0.90 7.75
C THR A 32 -7.50 0.32 7.97
N ARG A 33 -7.11 0.09 9.21
CA ARG A 33 -5.79 -0.50 9.52
C ARG A 33 -5.68 -1.95 9.06
N ILE A 34 -6.75 -2.75 9.16
CA ILE A 34 -6.77 -4.11 8.59
C ILE A 34 -6.54 -4.05 7.08
N VAL A 35 -7.27 -3.18 6.39
CA VAL A 35 -7.10 -2.98 4.94
C VAL A 35 -5.69 -2.53 4.59
N VAL A 36 -5.10 -1.60 5.36
CA VAL A 36 -3.73 -1.12 5.16
C VAL A 36 -2.70 -2.24 5.39
N ILE A 37 -2.89 -3.12 6.37
CA ILE A 37 -2.02 -4.31 6.57
C ILE A 37 -2.09 -5.23 5.36
N VAL A 38 -3.29 -5.54 4.89
CA VAL A 38 -3.49 -6.41 3.71
C VAL A 38 -2.83 -5.78 2.49
N PHE A 39 -3.06 -4.48 2.27
CA PHE A 39 -2.39 -3.72 1.21
C PHE A 39 -0.87 -3.82 1.32
N ALA A 40 -0.30 -3.53 2.49
CA ALA A 40 1.15 -3.52 2.68
C ALA A 40 1.77 -4.92 2.50
N THR A 41 1.05 -5.97 2.92
CA THR A 41 1.46 -7.37 2.71
C THR A 41 1.51 -7.72 1.22
N VAL A 42 0.45 -7.38 0.47
CA VAL A 42 0.40 -7.65 -0.98
C VAL A 42 1.42 -6.78 -1.73
N TYR A 43 1.59 -5.51 -1.32
CA TYR A 43 2.59 -4.61 -1.86
C TYR A 43 4.00 -5.18 -1.71
N PHE A 44 4.31 -5.73 -0.53
CA PHE A 44 5.58 -6.42 -0.28
C PHE A 44 5.75 -7.69 -1.13
N MET A 45 4.67 -8.48 -1.31
CA MET A 45 4.70 -9.62 -2.23
C MET A 45 4.97 -9.21 -3.68
N ILE A 46 4.42 -8.08 -4.12
CA ILE A 46 4.68 -7.52 -5.47
C ILE A 46 6.15 -7.14 -5.59
N GLU A 47 6.74 -6.54 -4.56
CA GLU A 47 8.17 -6.19 -4.56
C GLU A 47 9.07 -7.44 -4.61
N ILE A 48 8.71 -8.53 -3.92
CA ILE A 48 9.43 -9.81 -4.01
C ILE A 48 9.29 -10.43 -5.40
N LYS A 49 8.07 -10.45 -5.94
CA LYS A 49 7.74 -11.05 -7.24
C LYS A 49 7.77 -10.03 -8.38
N LYS A 50 8.63 -9.02 -8.28
CA LYS A 50 8.68 -7.88 -9.19
C LYS A 50 8.75 -8.28 -10.67
N ALA A 51 9.53 -9.31 -11.00
CA ALA A 51 9.69 -9.81 -12.37
C ALA A 51 8.41 -10.45 -12.97
N TYR A 52 7.52 -10.96 -12.12
CA TYR A 52 6.21 -11.48 -12.55
C TYR A 52 5.25 -10.32 -12.81
N PHE A 53 5.16 -9.38 -11.87
CA PHE A 53 4.25 -8.25 -11.98
C PHE A 53 4.66 -7.26 -13.08
N SER A 54 5.96 -7.11 -13.37
CA SER A 54 6.43 -6.27 -14.47
C SER A 54 5.94 -6.73 -15.85
N LYS A 55 5.55 -8.01 -16.00
CA LYS A 55 4.97 -8.55 -17.23
C LYS A 55 3.44 -8.49 -17.27
N ASN A 56 2.79 -8.35 -16.10
CA ASN A 56 1.35 -8.43 -15.93
C ASN A 56 0.78 -7.09 -15.45
N LYS A 57 0.89 -6.07 -16.31
CA LYS A 57 0.47 -4.69 -16.01
C LYS A 57 -0.97 -4.59 -15.51
N THR A 58 -1.88 -5.32 -16.14
CA THR A 58 -3.30 -5.30 -15.80
C THR A 58 -3.55 -5.77 -14.36
N MET A 59 -2.86 -6.82 -13.89
CA MET A 59 -3.03 -7.29 -12.51
C MET A 59 -2.61 -6.24 -11.48
N PHE A 60 -1.50 -5.54 -11.74
CA PHE A 60 -1.05 -4.47 -10.84
C PHE A 60 -2.05 -3.30 -10.81
N ILE A 61 -2.61 -2.93 -11.96
CA ILE A 61 -3.63 -1.87 -12.05
C ILE A 61 -4.91 -2.28 -11.31
N MET A 62 -5.41 -3.50 -11.51
CA MET A 62 -6.59 -4.00 -10.77
C MET A 62 -6.34 -3.99 -9.26
N PHE A 63 -5.20 -4.50 -8.80
CA PHE A 63 -4.80 -4.43 -7.40
C PHE A 63 -4.82 -3.00 -6.86
N SER A 64 -4.27 -2.05 -7.63
CA SER A 64 -4.19 -0.64 -7.26
C SER A 64 -5.58 -0.03 -7.07
N VAL A 65 -6.48 -0.25 -8.04
CA VAL A 65 -7.85 0.27 -8.00
C VAL A 65 -8.63 -0.35 -6.83
N ILE A 66 -8.57 -1.67 -6.67
CA ILE A 66 -9.26 -2.38 -5.58
C ILE A 66 -8.75 -1.90 -4.23
N SER A 67 -7.44 -1.71 -4.07
CA SER A 67 -6.83 -1.24 -2.83
C SER A 67 -7.32 0.15 -2.44
N LEU A 68 -7.39 1.08 -3.40
CA LEU A 68 -7.88 2.44 -3.13
C LEU A 68 -9.37 2.45 -2.77
N ILE A 69 -10.19 1.69 -3.50
CA ILE A 69 -11.63 1.57 -3.20
C ILE A 69 -11.83 0.97 -1.81
N ALA A 70 -11.16 -0.15 -1.50
CA ALA A 70 -11.25 -0.81 -0.20
C ALA A 70 -10.86 0.14 0.94
N LEU A 71 -9.83 0.95 0.73
CA LEU A 71 -9.35 1.90 1.73
C LEU A 71 -10.34 3.05 1.97
N ILE A 72 -10.91 3.62 0.90
CA ILE A 72 -11.97 4.64 1.02
C ILE A 72 -13.19 4.07 1.75
N VAL A 73 -13.64 2.88 1.35
CA VAL A 73 -14.78 2.20 2.00
C VAL A 73 -14.49 1.94 3.47
N SER A 74 -13.28 1.47 3.82
CA SER A 74 -12.92 1.22 5.21
C SER A 74 -12.90 2.47 6.08
N ILE A 75 -12.45 3.61 5.54
CA ILE A 75 -12.47 4.90 6.25
C ILE A 75 -13.91 5.33 6.51
N ILE A 76 -14.80 5.19 5.52
CA ILE A 76 -16.22 5.51 5.68
C ILE A 76 -16.83 4.61 6.76
N VAL A 77 -16.57 3.30 6.72
CA VAL A 77 -17.08 2.35 7.73
C VAL A 77 -16.59 2.72 9.13
N ASP A 78 -15.30 2.97 9.32
CA ASP A 78 -14.76 3.36 10.63
C ASP A 78 -15.40 4.68 11.14
N ASN A 79 -15.60 5.67 10.27
CA ASN A 79 -16.27 6.92 10.65
C ASN A 79 -17.76 6.75 10.96
N THR A 80 -18.42 5.72 10.42
CA THR A 80 -19.83 5.42 10.75
C THR A 80 -19.99 4.60 12.04
N LEU A 81 -18.98 3.79 12.38
CA LEU A 81 -19.02 2.91 13.56
C LEU A 81 -18.54 3.60 14.83
N THR A 82 -17.69 4.60 14.68
CA THR A 82 -17.18 5.41 15.78
C THR A 82 -17.80 6.80 15.60
N ASP A 83 -18.61 7.30 16.53
CA ASP A 83 -19.13 8.69 16.58
C ASP A 83 -18.00 9.76 16.73
N GLY A 84 -16.78 9.41 16.31
CA GLY A 84 -15.58 10.21 16.41
C GLY A 84 -15.50 11.23 15.28
N PHE A 85 -15.15 12.46 15.66
CA PHE A 85 -14.78 13.53 14.76
C PHE A 85 -13.85 13.03 13.65
N THR A 86 -14.29 13.16 12.39
CA THR A 86 -13.45 13.06 11.21
C THR A 86 -12.31 14.06 11.35
N SER A 87 -11.13 13.58 11.75
CA SER A 87 -9.94 14.41 11.67
C SER A 87 -9.58 14.53 10.19
N ASP A 88 -9.51 15.74 9.65
CA ASP A 88 -9.15 16.00 8.23
C ASP A 88 -7.86 15.29 7.80
N ARG A 89 -7.01 14.94 8.79
CA ARG A 89 -5.78 14.17 8.62
C ARG A 89 -6.00 12.74 8.11
N ILE A 90 -7.20 12.16 8.22
CA ILE A 90 -7.52 10.81 7.73
C ILE A 90 -7.39 10.75 6.20
N ILE A 91 -7.58 11.87 5.50
CA ILE A 91 -7.43 11.96 4.04
C ILE A 91 -5.98 11.73 3.57
N LEU A 92 -5.00 11.84 4.48
CA LEU A 92 -3.60 11.58 4.18
C LEU A 92 -3.33 10.08 3.91
N ILE A 93 -4.15 9.17 4.46
CA ILE A 93 -3.96 7.72 4.30
C ILE A 93 -4.14 7.30 2.83
N PRO A 94 -5.27 7.62 2.14
CA PRO A 94 -5.41 7.36 0.71
C PRO A 94 -4.33 8.01 -0.14
N VAL A 95 -3.95 9.25 0.16
CA VAL A 95 -2.90 9.99 -0.58
C VAL A 95 -1.56 9.27 -0.48
N PHE A 96 -1.19 8.81 0.73
CA PHE A 96 0.04 8.08 0.94
C PHE A 96 0.06 6.75 0.18
N VAL A 97 -1.04 5.99 0.23
CA VAL A 97 -1.19 4.73 -0.51
C VAL A 97 -1.11 4.96 -2.03
N PHE A 98 -1.73 6.05 -2.53
CA PHE A 98 -1.64 6.43 -3.94
C PHE A 98 -0.20 6.71 -4.37
N ILE A 99 0.58 7.45 -3.55
CA ILE A 99 1.99 7.71 -3.82
C ILE A 99 2.80 6.41 -3.86
N LEU A 100 2.58 5.48 -2.91
CA LEU A 100 3.26 4.18 -2.90
C LEU A 100 2.96 3.35 -4.15
N ILE A 101 1.69 3.30 -4.55
CA ILE A 101 1.26 2.65 -5.80
C ILE A 101 1.95 3.28 -7.00
N GLY A 102 1.96 4.61 -7.10
CA GLY A 102 2.60 5.34 -8.20
C GLY A 102 4.11 5.09 -8.27
N SER A 103 4.78 5.09 -7.13
CA SER A 103 6.21 4.77 -7.03
C SER A 103 6.53 3.34 -7.51
N MET A 104 5.73 2.36 -7.06
CA MET A 104 5.89 0.96 -7.48
C MET A 104 5.57 0.78 -8.97
N TYR A 105 4.53 1.44 -9.48
CA TYR A 105 4.20 1.45 -10.89
C TYR A 105 5.38 1.95 -11.74
N LYS A 106 5.96 3.10 -11.35
CA LYS A 106 7.14 3.66 -11.99
C LYS A 106 8.29 2.66 -11.98
N ASP A 107 8.60 2.07 -10.84
CA ASP A 107 9.72 1.14 -10.68
C ASP A 107 9.49 -0.23 -11.39
N LEU A 108 8.24 -0.61 -11.64
CA LEU A 108 7.87 -1.81 -12.39
C LEU A 108 7.92 -1.61 -13.91
N TYR A 109 7.50 -0.45 -14.42
CA TYR A 109 7.24 -0.26 -15.86
C TYR A 109 8.14 0.77 -16.57
N ASP A 110 8.70 1.76 -15.87
CA ASP A 110 9.58 2.75 -16.52
C ASP A 110 10.95 2.16 -16.88
N LYS A 111 11.43 1.16 -16.14
CA LYS A 111 12.69 0.45 -16.49
C LYS A 111 12.55 -0.46 -17.71
N THR A 112 11.34 -0.89 -18.05
CA THR A 112 11.09 -1.85 -19.14
C THR A 112 11.11 -1.16 -20.50
N ASN A 113 10.67 0.11 -20.56
CA ASN A 113 10.66 0.91 -21.79
C ASN A 113 12.06 1.35 -22.26
N ASN A 114 13.07 1.35 -21.38
CA ASN A 114 14.45 1.70 -21.74
C ASN A 114 15.28 0.51 -22.25
N LYS A 115 14.73 -0.71 -22.30
CA LYS A 115 15.40 -1.91 -22.83
C LYS A 115 14.86 -2.40 -24.16
N SER A 116 13.72 -1.88 -24.62
CA SER A 116 13.14 -2.18 -25.93
C SER A 116 13.64 -1.23 -27.04
N SER A 117 14.58 -0.35 -26.71
CA SER A 117 15.12 0.69 -27.60
C SER A 117 16.66 0.64 -27.76
N SER A 118 17.29 -0.48 -27.40
CA SER A 118 18.72 -0.75 -27.66
C SER A 118 18.92 -1.98 -28.52
#